data_AF-A0A1G1E8N7-F1
#
_entry.id   AF-A0A1G1E8N7-F1
#
_cell.length_a   1.000
_cell.length_b   1.000
_cell.length_c   1.000
_cell.angle_alpha   90.00
_cell.angle_beta   90.00
_cell.angle_gamma   90.00
#
_symmetry.space_group_name_H-M   'P 1'
#
loop_
_entity.id
_entity.type
_entity.pdbx_description
1 polymer ?
#
loop_
_entity_poly.entity_id
_entity_poly.type
_entity_poly.pdbx_seq_one_letter_code
_entity_poly.pdbx_strand_id
1 'polypeptide(L)' 'MKSIMNKRKEEEKEAFLRLSPLDRIRTMHNLLLEIISIKARGEGVSEYEIYRRYLKDNPRHYPLNPPADEVHEPPGEYL' A
#
# COMPACT_ATOMS: atom_id res chain seq x y z
N MET A 1 -2.08 17.41 30.44
CA MET A 1 -2.83 17.82 29.23
C MET A 1 -2.41 16.94 28.07
N LYS A 2 -3.35 16.29 27.35
CA LYS A 2 -3.00 15.62 26.08
C LYS A 2 -2.62 16.71 25.06
N SER A 3 -1.46 16.56 24.42
CA SER A 3 -1.02 17.45 23.33
C SER A 3 -2.07 17.49 22.22
N ILE A 4 -2.22 18.64 21.55
CA ILE A 4 -3.13 18.84 20.41
C ILE A 4 -2.89 17.74 19.36
N MET A 5 -1.63 17.37 19.11
CA MET A 5 -1.28 16.26 18.20
C MET A 5 -1.87 14.93 18.63
N ASN A 6 -1.86 14.64 19.94
CA ASN A 6 -2.38 13.37 20.47
C ASN A 6 -3.90 13.30 20.36
N LYS A 7 -4.60 14.43 20.51
CA LYS A 7 -6.05 14.48 20.29
C LYS A 7 -6.40 14.19 18.84
N ARG A 8 -5.74 14.88 17.91
CA ARG A 8 -5.95 14.68 16.47
C ARG A 8 -5.65 13.24 16.02
N LYS A 9 -4.58 12.63 16.55
CA LYS A 9 -4.27 11.21 16.30
C LYS A 9 -5.39 10.28 16.75
N GLU A 10 -5.97 10.52 17.92
CA GLU A 10 -7.07 9.68 18.42
C GLU A 10 -8.33 9.88 17.58
N GLU A 11 -8.64 11.12 17.18
CA GLU A 11 -9.78 11.44 16.31
C GLU A 11 -9.67 10.76 14.94
N GLU A 12 -8.48 10.82 14.30
CA GLU A 12 -8.22 10.18 13.01
C GLU A 12 -8.31 8.65 13.12
N LYS A 13 -7.80 8.07 14.21
CA LYS A 13 -7.91 6.63 14.50
C LYS A 13 -9.37 6.21 14.68
N GLU A 14 -10.14 6.94 15.49
CA GLU A 14 -11.56 6.67 15.70
C GLU A 14 -12.36 6.80 14.39
N ALA A 15 -12.05 7.81 13.57
CA ALA A 15 -12.66 7.96 12.25
C ALA A 15 -12.36 6.76 11.34
N PHE A 16 -11.10 6.32 11.29
CA PHE A 16 -10.70 5.14 10.52
C PHE A 16 -11.39 3.85 11.02
N LEU A 17 -11.51 3.68 12.34
CA LEU A 17 -12.19 2.53 12.93
C LEU A 17 -13.70 2.54 12.71
N ARG A 18 -14.31 3.67 12.35
CA ARG A 18 -15.73 3.71 11.95
C ARG A 18 -15.97 3.30 10.50
N LEU A 19 -14.94 3.27 9.66
CA LEU A 19 -15.04 2.83 8.28
C LEU A 19 -15.36 1.33 8.19
N SER A 20 -16.05 0.95 7.10
CA SER A 20 -16.24 -0.47 6.76
C SER A 20 -14.90 -1.14 6.47
N PRO A 21 -14.79 -2.47 6.58
CA PRO A 21 -13.55 -3.17 6.25
C PRO A 21 -13.01 -2.86 4.84
N LEU A 22 -13.90 -2.76 3.84
CA LEU A 22 -13.53 -2.43 2.47
C LEU A 22 -13.01 -0.99 2.35
N ASP A 23 -13.65 -0.04 3.02
CA ASP A 23 -13.21 1.35 3.01
C ASP A 23 -11.87 1.51 3.72
N ARG A 24 -11.62 0.78 4.81
CA ARG A 24 -10.30 0.76 5.47
C ARG A 24 -9.21 0.27 4.53
N ILE A 25 -9.47 -0.81 3.78
CA ILE A 25 -8.52 -1.33 2.79
C ILE A 25 -8.24 -0.28 1.72
N ARG A 26 -9.29 0.36 1.17
CA ARG A 26 -9.15 1.43 0.18
C ARG A 26 -8.34 2.61 0.71
N THR A 27 -8.64 3.06 1.93
CA THR A 27 -7.90 4.15 2.59
C THR A 27 -6.43 3.80 2.76
N MET A 28 -6.12 2.60 3.26
CA MET A 28 -4.73 2.16 3.45
C MET A 28 -4.00 1.99 2.11
N HIS A 29 -4.67 1.51 1.07
CA HIS A 29 -4.11 1.38 -0.27
C HIS A 29 -3.76 2.74 -0.87
N ASN A 30 -4.67 3.71 -0.79
CA ASN A 30 -4.41 5.07 -1.28
C ASN A 30 -3.24 5.73 -0.54
N LEU A 31 -3.18 5.56 0.79
CA LEU A 31 -2.07 6.08 1.59
C LEU A 31 -0.73 5.46 1.18
N LEU A 32 -0.70 4.16 0.87
CA LEU A 32 0.50 3.49 0.35
C LEU A 32 0.95 4.10 -0.98
N LEU A 33 0.02 4.32 -1.92
CA LEU A 33 0.33 4.92 -3.22
C LEU A 33 0.86 6.35 -3.07
N GLU A 34 0.28 7.16 -2.17
CA GLU A 34 0.77 8.51 -1.88
C GLU A 34 2.21 8.50 -1.35
N ILE A 35 2.53 7.58 -0.42
CA ILE A 35 3.89 7.43 0.11
C ILE A 35 4.87 7.04 -1.00
N ILE A 36 4.48 6.10 -1.87
CA ILE A 36 5.28 5.69 -3.02
C ILE A 36 5.57 6.89 -3.93
N SER A 37 4.54 7.69 -4.25
CA SER A 37 4.67 8.88 -5.11
C SER A 37 5.56 9.96 -4.51
N ILE A 38 5.45 10.20 -3.20
CA ILE A 38 6.32 11.15 -2.48
C ILE A 38 7.78 10.69 -2.54
N LYS A 39 8.04 9.40 -2.28
CA LYS A 39 9.40 8.85 -2.35
C LYS A 39 9.99 8.90 -3.76
N ALA A 40 9.21 8.51 -4.77
CA ALA A 40 9.64 8.53 -6.17
C ALA A 40 10.09 9.93 -6.59
N ARG A 41 9.31 10.96 -6.24
CA ARG A 41 9.66 12.37 -6.48
C ARG A 41 10.90 12.81 -5.70
N GLY A 42 11.04 12.40 -4.44
CA GLY A 42 12.19 12.74 -3.60
C GLY A 42 13.50 12.10 -4.06
N GLU A 43 13.43 10.89 -4.62
CA GLU A 43 14.59 10.11 -5.09
C GLU A 43 14.88 10.31 -6.60
N GLY A 44 13.97 10.92 -7.35
CA GLY A 44 14.12 11.09 -8.80
C GLY A 44 14.01 9.77 -9.59
N VAL A 45 13.25 8.80 -9.07
CA VAL A 45 13.02 7.49 -9.69
C VAL A 45 11.54 7.28 -9.98
N SER A 46 11.18 6.19 -10.68
CA SER A 46 9.78 5.87 -10.94
C SER A 46 9.07 5.30 -9.69
N GLU A 47 7.75 5.50 -9.62
CA GLU A 47 6.91 4.90 -8.56
C GLU A 47 7.01 3.37 -8.57
N TYR A 48 7.11 2.76 -9.76
CA TYR A 48 7.31 1.33 -9.92
C TYR A 48 8.62 0.84 -9.28
N GLU A 49 9.72 1.60 -9.37
CA GLU A 49 10.98 1.24 -8.73
C GLU A 49 10.88 1.27 -7.20
N ILE A 50 10.19 2.28 -6.64
CA ILE A 50 9.92 2.33 -5.19
C ILE A 50 9.04 1.14 -4.76
N TYR A 51 8.00 0.82 -5.54
CA TYR A 51 7.13 -0.33 -5.26
C TYR A 51 7.89 -1.67 -5.32
N ARG A 52 8.74 -1.86 -6.34
CA ARG A 52 9.59 -3.05 -6.47
C ARG A 52 10.51 -3.23 -5.25
N ARG A 53 11.15 -2.16 -4.78
CA ARG A 53 11.99 -2.20 -3.57
C ARG A 53 11.17 -2.57 -2.33
N TYR A 54 9.99 -1.97 -2.17
CA TYR A 54 9.07 -2.32 -1.09
C TYR A 54 8.71 -3.81 -1.08
N LEU A 55 8.42 -4.41 -2.24
CA LEU A 55 8.14 -5.84 -2.35
C LEU A 55 9.36 -6.71 -2.02
N LYS A 56 10.55 -6.32 -2.49
CA LYS A 56 11.81 -7.03 -2.20
C LYS A 56 12.10 -7.09 -0.69
N ASP A 57 11.84 -5.98 0.01
CA ASP A 57 12.04 -5.87 1.45
C ASP A 57 10.90 -6.52 2.26
N ASN A 58 9.77 -6.85 1.62
CA ASN A 58 8.60 -7.47 2.24
C ASN A 58 8.12 -8.72 1.47
N PRO A 59 8.94 -9.79 1.40
CA PRO A 59 8.69 -10.95 0.54
C PRO A 59 7.45 -11.77 0.95
N ARG A 60 6.86 -11.53 2.14
CA ARG A 60 5.62 -12.18 2.56
C ARG A 60 4.38 -11.70 1.79
N HIS A 61 4.46 -10.56 1.10
CA HIS A 61 3.35 -10.00 0.32
C HIS A 61 3.39 -10.34 -1.17
N TYR A 62 4.51 -10.90 -1.65
CA TYR A 62 4.69 -11.45 -2.99
C TYR A 62 5.75 -12.56 -2.89
N PRO A 63 5.37 -13.85 -2.86
CA PRO A 63 6.37 -14.89 -3.02
C PRO A 63 6.98 -14.73 -4.42
N LEU A 64 8.28 -14.44 -4.48
CA LEU A 64 9.05 -14.30 -5.73
C LEU A 64 9.06 -15.60 -6.57
N ASN A 65 8.55 -16.70 -6.00
CA ASN A 65 8.20 -17.93 -6.70
C ASN A 65 6.74 -18.27 -6.33
N PRO A 66 5.75 -18.12 -7.24
CA PRO A 66 4.50 -18.84 -7.05
C PRO A 66 4.81 -20.33 -6.90
N PRO A 67 4.05 -21.10 -6.09
CA PRO A 67 4.14 -22.55 -6.16
C PRO A 67 3.95 -22.97 -7.62
N ALA A 68 4.72 -23.95 -8.09
CA ALA A 68 4.77 -24.37 -9.50
C ALA A 68 3.41 -24.74 -10.11
N ASP A 69 2.37 -24.86 -9.27
CA ASP A 69 1.00 -25.24 -9.62
C ASP A 69 0.07 -24.03 -9.88
N GLU A 70 0.48 -22.79 -9.59
CA GLU A 70 -0.29 -21.57 -9.91
C GLU A 70 0.28 -20.88 -11.16
N VAL A 71 0.13 -21.54 -12.31
CA VAL A 71 0.25 -20.87 -13.60
C VAL A 71 -0.99 -20.01 -13.80
N HIS A 72 -0.93 -18.76 -13.34
CA HIS A 72 -1.84 -17.76 -13.88
C HIS A 72 -1.43 -17.49 -15.33
N GLU A 73 -2.23 -17.99 -16.27
CA GLU A 73 -2.18 -17.53 -17.65
C GLU A 73 -2.12 -15.99 -17.65
N PRO A 74 -1.23 -15.36 -18.46
CA PRO A 74 -1.28 -13.91 -18.61
C PRO A 74 -2.70 -13.54 -19.04
N PRO A 75 -3.30 -12.47 -18.49
CA PRO A 75 -4.61 -12.03 -18.94
C PRO A 75 -4.49 -11.81 -20.45
N GLY A 76 -5.20 -12.64 -21.22
CA GLY A 76 -5.26 -12.54 -22.66
C GLY A 76 -5.59 -11.10 -23.02
N GLU A 77 -4.96 -10.60 -24.09
CA GLU A 77 -5.32 -9.33 -24.71
C GLU A 77 -6.83 -9.31 -24.90
N TYR A 78 -7.53 -8.46 -24.14
CA TYR A 78 -8.95 -8.23 -24.32
C TYR A 78 -9.12 -7.55 -25.69
N LEU A 79 -9.51 -8.33 -26.70
CA LEU A 79 -10.08 -7.85 -27.96
C LEU A 79 -11.52 -7.37 -27.74
#